data_AF-A0A9D6E1M1-F1
#
_entry.id   AF-A0A9D6E1M1-F1
#
_cell.length_a   1.000
_cell.length_b   1.000
_cell.length_c   1.000
_cell.angle_alpha   90.00
_cell.angle_beta   90.00
_cell.angle_gamma   90.00
#
_symmetry.space_group_name_H-M   'P 1'
#
loop_
_entity.id
_entity.type
_entity.pdbx_description
1 polymer ?
#
loop_
_entity_poly.entity_id
_entity_poly.type
_entity_poly.pdbx_seq_one_letter_code
_entity_poly.pdbx_strand_id
1 'polypeptide(L)'
;MKILHITTIDATAYLFLLPILKGLRAKGHDVTLATAPGPFTERIRREGIGIFPVRISRRLISLWDITACLRLWRHIVREKYDLVHTHTAKAGFVGRLAAQLA
;
A
#
# COMPACT_ATOMS: atom_id res chain seq x y z
N MET A 1 7.56 10.65 -10.20
CA MET A 1 6.61 10.73 -9.07
C MET A 1 6.81 9.52 -8.17
N LYS A 2 6.65 9.72 -6.87
CA LYS A 2 6.65 8.68 -5.84
C LYS A 2 5.21 8.30 -5.50
N ILE A 3 4.85 7.05 -5.74
CA ILE A 3 3.46 6.57 -5.71
C ILE A 3 3.33 5.45 -4.69
N LEU A 4 2.39 5.60 -3.76
CA LEU A 4 2.03 4.59 -2.77
C LEU A 4 0.75 3.87 -3.19
N HIS A 5 0.84 2.56 -3.42
CA HIS A 5 -0.33 1.69 -3.58
C HIS A 5 -0.65 1.03 -2.25
N ILE A 6 -1.92 1.04 -1.82
CA ILE A 6 -2.34 0.43 -0.56
C ILE A 6 -3.40 -0.63 -0.82
N THR A 7 -3.16 -1.87 -0.38
CA THR A 7 -4.16 -2.96 -0.43
C THR A 7 -4.09 -3.83 0.81
N THR A 8 -5.17 -4.52 1.15
CA THR A 8 -5.28 -5.29 2.40
C THR A 8 -4.39 -6.53 2.46
N ILE A 9 -4.19 -7.24 1.34
CA ILE A 9 -3.41 -8.48 1.27
C ILE A 9 -2.53 -8.52 0.01
N ASP A 10 -1.37 -9.17 0.12
CA ASP A 10 -0.40 -9.27 -0.96
C ASP A 10 -0.90 -10.09 -2.17
N ALA A 11 -1.79 -11.07 -1.95
CA ALA A 11 -2.41 -11.82 -3.03
C ALA A 11 -3.16 -10.91 -4.02
N THR A 12 -3.90 -9.92 -3.52
CA THR A 12 -4.58 -8.92 -4.37
C THR A 12 -3.56 -8.13 -5.18
N ALA A 13 -2.47 -7.71 -4.54
CA ALA A 13 -1.41 -6.99 -5.22
C ALA A 13 -0.75 -7.83 -6.32
N TYR A 14 -0.43 -9.09 -6.02
CA TYR A 14 0.25 -9.97 -6.96
C TYR A 14 -0.64 -10.34 -8.16
N LEU A 15 -1.89 -10.73 -7.91
CA LEU A 15 -2.79 -11.23 -8.95
C LEU A 15 -3.35 -10.13 -9.85
N PHE A 16 -3.61 -8.94 -9.30
CA PHE A 16 -4.30 -7.87 -10.04
C PHE A 16 -3.47 -6.62 -10.26
N LEU A 17 -2.64 -6.23 -9.29
CA LEU A 17 -1.95 -4.94 -9.34
C LEU A 17 -0.55 -5.05 -9.97
N LEU A 18 0.07 -6.23 -9.97
CA LEU A 18 1.45 -6.39 -10.38
C LEU A 18 1.74 -5.84 -11.79
N PRO A 19 0.90 -6.07 -12.83
CA PRO A 19 1.11 -5.45 -14.14
C PRO A 19 1.09 -3.92 -14.09
N ILE A 20 0.21 -3.33 -13.27
CA ILE A 20 0.09 -1.87 -13.10
C ILE A 20 1.33 -1.34 -12.39
N LEU A 21 1.77 -1.97 -11.30
CA LEU A 21 2.95 -1.56 -10.53
C LEU A 21 4.22 -1.62 -11.41
N LYS A 22 4.37 -2.69 -12.19
CA LYS A 22 5.46 -2.83 -13.18
C LYS A 22 5.40 -1.77 -14.26
N GLY A 23 4.22 -1.51 -14.82
CA GLY A 23 4.01 -0.50 -15.85
C GLY A 23 4.34 0.92 -15.36
N LEU A 24 3.96 1.27 -14.13
CA LEU A 24 4.32 2.56 -13.52
C LEU A 24 5.83 2.65 -13.29
N ARG A 25 6.46 1.59 -12.78
CA ARG A 25 7.91 1.57 -12.60
C ARG A 25 8.67 1.72 -13.92
N ALA A 26 8.22 1.03 -14.97
CA ALA A 26 8.81 1.14 -16.31
C ALA A 26 8.72 2.55 -16.90
N LYS A 27 7.74 3.36 -16.47
CA LYS A 27 7.61 4.79 -16.82
C LYS A 27 8.48 5.72 -15.95
N GLY A 28 9.32 5.17 -15.07
CA GLY A 28 10.22 5.94 -14.20
C GLY A 28 9.58 6.43 -12.91
N HIS A 29 8.43 5.89 -12.50
CA HIS A 29 7.86 6.20 -11.19
C HIS A 29 8.52 5.36 -10.08
N ASP A 30 8.69 5.96 -8.91
CA ASP A 30 9.07 5.25 -7.68
C ASP A 30 7.80 4.69 -7.03
N VAL A 31 7.68 3.36 -6.99
CA VAL A 31 6.43 2.68 -6.63
C VAL A 31 6.64 1.85 -5.36
N THR A 32 5.87 2.18 -4.33
CA THR A 32 5.80 1.41 -3.08
C THR A 32 4.42 0.78 -2.93
N LEU A 33 4.38 -0.47 -2.50
CA LEU A 33 3.16 -1.19 -2.12
C LEU A 33 3.10 -1.33 -0.59
N ALA A 34 2.06 -0.76 0.02
CA ALA A 34 1.67 -1.02 1.39
C ALA A 34 0.66 -2.15 1.45
N THR A 35 1.02 -3.26 2.09
CA THR A 35 0.13 -4.43 2.23
C THR A 35 0.50 -5.35 3.39
N ALA A 36 -0.43 -6.24 3.76
CA ALA A 36 -0.15 -7.27 4.75
C ALA A 36 0.84 -8.29 4.14
N PRO A 37 1.96 -8.58 4.83
CA PRO A 37 2.90 -9.60 4.35
C PRO A 37 2.24 -10.97 4.22
N GLY A 38 2.62 -11.69 3.17
CA GLY A 38 2.12 -13.01 2.84
C GLY A 38 3.02 -13.74 1.82
N PRO A 39 2.53 -14.83 1.21
CA PRO A 39 3.32 -15.70 0.33
C PRO A 39 3.85 -15.04 -0.95
N PHE A 40 3.23 -13.95 -1.40
CA PHE A 40 3.56 -13.28 -2.65
C PHE A 40 4.47 -12.06 -2.45
N THR A 41 4.63 -11.60 -1.22
CA THR A 41 5.35 -10.36 -0.88
C THR A 41 6.77 -10.33 -1.45
N GLU A 42 7.54 -11.41 -1.30
CA GLU A 42 8.89 -11.49 -1.85
C GLU A 42 8.91 -11.54 -3.39
N ARG A 43 7.89 -12.15 -4.01
CA ARG A 43 7.77 -12.18 -5.47
C ARG A 43 7.54 -10.77 -6.02
N ILE A 44 6.67 -10.00 -5.37
CA ILE A 44 6.44 -8.59 -5.72
C ILE A 44 7.73 -7.78 -5.51
N ARG A 45 8.44 -7.99 -4.39
CA ARG A 45 9.71 -7.29 -4.11
C ARG A 45 10.78 -7.57 -5.17
N ARG A 46 10.86 -8.81 -5.69
CA ARG A 46 11.82 -9.18 -6.75
C ARG A 46 11.59 -8.43 -8.07
N GLU A 47 10.39 -7.94 -8.30
CA GLU A 47 10.08 -7.02 -9.42
C GLU A 47 10.55 -5.58 -9.14
N GLY A 48 11.30 -5.38 -8.05
CA GLY A 48 11.86 -4.13 -7.53
C GLY A 48 10.82 -3.08 -7.16
N ILE A 49 9.66 -3.55 -6.71
CA ILE A 49 8.63 -2.72 -6.09
C ILE A 49 8.95 -2.59 -4.60
N GLY A 50 8.94 -1.35 -4.08
CA GLY A 50 9.11 -1.10 -2.65
C GLY A 50 7.98 -1.74 -1.84
N ILE A 51 8.26 -2.30 -0.67
CA ILE A 51 7.23 -2.92 0.19
C ILE A 51 7.20 -2.24 1.56
N PHE A 52 6.04 -1.68 1.91
CA PHE A 52 5.76 -1.22 3.27
C PHE A 52 4.80 -2.20 3.96
N PRO A 53 5.27 -3.03 4.90
CA PRO A 53 4.41 -4.03 5.54
C PRO A 53 3.43 -3.38 6.51
N VAL A 54 2.13 -3.44 6.20
CA VAL A 54 1.05 -2.95 7.07
C VAL A 54 -0.13 -3.90 7.04
N ARG A 55 -0.61 -4.32 8.22
CA ARG A 55 -1.80 -5.15 8.34
C ARG A 55 -3.01 -4.26 8.55
N ILE A 56 -3.98 -4.36 7.65
CA ILE A 56 -5.29 -3.72 7.77
C ILE A 56 -6.30 -4.82 8.08
N SER A 57 -7.16 -4.61 9.08
CA SER A 57 -8.08 -5.67 9.52
C SER A 57 -9.10 -5.99 8.44
N ARG A 58 -9.47 -7.27 8.31
CA ARG A 58 -10.60 -7.69 7.46
C ARG A 58 -11.95 -7.54 8.17
N ARG A 59 -11.95 -7.26 9.49
CA ARG A 59 -13.18 -7.00 10.24
C ARG A 59 -13.72 -5.62 9.89
N LEU A 60 -15.04 -5.47 9.99
CA LEU A 60 -15.70 -4.19 9.72
C LEU A 60 -15.18 -3.09 10.65
N ILE A 61 -15.08 -3.37 11.96
CA ILE A 61 -14.55 -2.47 12.99
C ILE A 61 -13.41 -3.18 13.72
N SER A 62 -12.27 -2.51 13.87
CA SER A 62 -11.08 -3.07 14.51
C SER A 62 -10.10 -1.97 14.96
N LEU A 63 -9.63 -2.05 16.21
CA LEU A 63 -8.61 -1.13 16.74
C LEU A 63 -7.28 -1.22 15.96
N TRP A 64 -7.01 -2.37 15.34
CA TRP A 64 -5.86 -2.53 14.44
C TRP A 64 -5.87 -1.54 13.26
N ASP A 65 -7.03 -1.08 12.83
CA ASP A 65 -7.13 -0.11 11.73
C ASP A 65 -6.60 1.28 12.16
N ILE A 66 -6.74 1.64 13.43
CA ILE A 66 -6.16 2.86 14.00
C ILE A 66 -4.63 2.77 13.93
N THR A 67 -4.08 1.63 14.35
CA THR A 67 -2.62 1.40 14.29
C THR A 67 -2.11 1.41 12.84
N ALA A 68 -2.86 0.83 11.90
CA ALA A 68 -2.53 0.84 10.49
C ALA A 68 -2.57 2.27 9.91
N CYS A 69 -3.60 3.04 10.25
CA CYS A 69 -3.75 4.44 9.85
C CYS A 69 -2.57 5.29 10.35
N LEU A 70 -2.21 5.18 11.63
CA LEU A 70 -1.09 5.93 12.21
C LEU A 70 0.26 5.56 11.57
N ARG A 71 0.48 4.27 11.28
CA ARG A 71 1.70 3.81 10.60
C ARG A 71 1.77 4.29 9.15
N LEU A 72 0.65 4.23 8.43
CA LEU A 72 0.54 4.75 7.06
C LEU A 72 0.76 6.25 7.04
N TRP A 73 0.10 7.01 7.91
CA TRP A 73 0.25 8.47 8.02
C TRP A 73 1.72 8.87 8.22
N ARG A 74 2.38 8.29 9.23
CA ARG A 74 3.81 8.54 9.49
C ARG A 74 4.69 8.19 8.29
N HIS A 75 4.39 7.08 7.61
CA HIS A 75 5.14 6.66 6.44
C HIS A 75 4.92 7.62 5.27
N ILE A 76 3.69 8.09 5.06
CA ILE A 76 3.36 9.02 3.98
C ILE A 76 4.05 10.36 4.17
N VAL A 77 3.98 10.93 5.39
CA VAL A 77 4.66 12.20 5.73
C VAL A 77 6.18 12.09 5.55
N ARG A 78 6.77 11.00 6.04
CA ARG A 78 8.23 10.79 5.96
C ARG A 78 8.71 10.63 4.52
N GLU A 79 8.02 9.81 3.73
CA GLU A 79 8.45 9.46 2.38
C GLU A 79 8.01 10.46 1.33
N LYS A 80 7.07 11.36 1.65
CA LYS A 80 6.56 12.44 0.79
C LYS A 80 6.05 11.91 -0.56
N TYR A 81 5.05 11.03 -0.52
CA TYR A 81 4.43 10.50 -1.73
C TYR A 81 3.65 11.59 -2.48
N ASP A 82 3.79 11.64 -3.80
CA ASP A 82 3.03 12.54 -4.67
C ASP A 82 1.59 12.04 -4.88
N LEU A 83 1.39 10.72 -4.80
CA LEU A 83 0.11 10.07 -5.02
C LEU A 83 -0.06 8.86 -4.10
N VAL A 84 -1.21 8.79 -3.41
CA VAL A 84 -1.64 7.60 -2.66
C VAL A 84 -2.84 6.97 -3.37
N HIS A 85 -2.62 5.80 -3.99
CA HIS A 85 -3.64 5.03 -4.67
C HIS A 85 -4.10 3.87 -3.77
N THR A 86 -5.35 3.90 -3.34
CA THR A 86 -5.93 2.89 -2.46
C THR A 86 -6.75 1.86 -3.22
N HIS A 87 -6.67 0.60 -2.78
CA HIS A 87 -7.37 -0.54 -3.36
C HIS A 87 -8.18 -1.24 -2.28
N THR A 88 -9.27 -1.93 -2.66
CA THR A 88 -10.22 -2.60 -1.75
C THR A 88 -10.96 -1.63 -0.80
N ALA A 89 -12.14 -2.00 -0.31
CA ALA A 89 -12.96 -1.11 0.52
C ALA A 89 -12.23 -0.62 1.78
N LYS A 90 -11.55 -1.54 2.50
CA LYS A 90 -10.93 -1.23 3.79
C LYS A 90 -9.64 -0.44 3.67
N ALA A 91 -8.74 -0.83 2.78
CA ALA A 91 -7.54 -0.04 2.49
C ALA A 91 -7.90 1.31 1.83
N GLY A 92 -9.01 1.38 1.09
CA GLY A 92 -9.66 2.61 0.67
C GLY A 92 -9.92 3.58 1.82
N PHE A 93 -10.65 3.13 2.83
CA PHE A 93 -10.98 3.98 3.99
C PHE A 93 -9.74 4.36 4.80
N VAL A 94 -8.97 3.37 5.27
CA VAL A 94 -7.81 3.58 6.17
C VAL A 94 -6.71 4.37 5.46
N GLY A 95 -6.42 4.03 4.21
CA GLY A 95 -5.36 4.67 3.43
C GLY A 95 -5.66 6.11 3.05
N ARG A 96 -6.91 6.42 2.66
CA ARG A 96 -7.30 7.80 2.36
C ARG A 96 -7.30 8.67 3.60
N LEU A 97 -7.81 8.17 4.73
CA LEU A 97 -7.74 8.91 5.99
C LEU A 97 -6.29 9.20 6.39
N ALA A 98 -5.40 8.20 6.30
CA ALA A 98 -3.98 8.38 6.57
C ALA A 98 -3.31 9.40 5.64
N ALA A 99 -3.68 9.41 4.36
CA ALA A 99 -3.16 10.36 3.37
C ALA A 99 -3.69 11.79 3.57
N GLN A 100 -4.95 11.95 3.98
CA GLN A 100 -5.54 13.27 4.28
C GLN A 100 -4.94 13.93 5.52
N LEU A 101 -4.44 13.13 6.46
CA LEU A 101 -3.77 13.61 7.66
C LEU A 101 -2.29 13.95 7.43
N ALA A 102 -1.71 13.49 6.32
CA ALA A 102 -0.29 13.62 6.00
C ALA A 102 -0.01 14.92 5.26
#